data_AF-A0A919DCB6-F1
#
_entry.id   AF-A0A919DCB6-F1
#
_cell.length_a   1.000
_cell.length_b   1.000
_cell.length_c   1.000
_cell.angle_alpha   90.00
_cell.angle_beta   90.00
_cell.angle_gamma   90.00
#
_symmetry.space_group_name_H-M   'P 1'
#
loop_
_entity.id
_entity.type
_entity.pdbx_description
1 polymer ?
#
loop_
_entity_poly.entity_id
_entity_poly.type
_entity_poly.pdbx_seq_one_letter_code
_entity_poly.pdbx_strand_id
1 'polypeptide(L)'
;MSTVPNTSPLSQPKPETGWDEATFRCGLCGAVRTATTEDAYLRTVVAHQEAHEVAERLNAIERDGLASILRVVLAAPELGAEFLLLLDQQARATPAEPTPQQAAPAVDRVDTPRADLSSVNGAPRS
;
A
#
# COMPACT_ATOMS: atom_id res chain seq x y z
N MET A 1 13.47 -60.34 -48.47
CA MET A 1 12.39 -59.33 -48.34
C MET A 1 12.88 -58.31 -47.33
N SER A 2 13.50 -57.23 -47.79
CA SER A 2 14.06 -56.18 -46.92
C SER A 2 13.08 -55.02 -46.84
N THR A 3 12.52 -54.81 -45.67
CA THR A 3 11.64 -53.67 -45.38
C THR A 3 12.52 -52.50 -44.92
N VAL A 4 12.55 -51.42 -45.69
CA VAL A 4 13.21 -50.17 -45.29
C VAL A 4 12.20 -49.36 -44.45
N PRO A 5 12.51 -48.95 -43.20
CA PRO A 5 11.62 -48.06 -42.47
C PRO A 5 11.70 -46.65 -43.06
N ASN A 6 10.53 -46.15 -43.45
CA ASN A 6 10.31 -44.77 -43.86
C ASN A 6 10.39 -43.86 -42.62
N THR A 7 11.52 -43.20 -42.42
CA THR A 7 11.67 -42.13 -41.43
C THR A 7 11.26 -40.81 -42.05
N SER A 8 9.95 -40.51 -42.03
CA SER A 8 9.48 -39.13 -42.18
C SER A 8 10.11 -38.30 -41.04
N PRO A 9 10.76 -37.16 -41.33
CA PRO A 9 11.24 -36.29 -40.27
C PRO A 9 10.03 -35.75 -39.52
N LEU A 10 9.98 -36.01 -38.21
CA LEU A 10 9.09 -35.34 -37.29
C LEU A 10 9.27 -33.84 -37.50
N SER A 11 8.20 -33.16 -37.92
CA SER A 11 8.14 -31.71 -37.98
C SER A 11 8.67 -31.15 -36.67
N GLN A 12 9.85 -30.52 -36.73
CA GLN A 12 10.38 -29.81 -35.59
C GLN A 12 9.37 -28.73 -35.22
N PRO A 13 9.02 -28.57 -33.93
CA PRO A 13 8.20 -27.44 -33.51
C PRO A 13 8.95 -26.18 -33.94
N LYS A 14 8.25 -25.32 -34.70
CA LYS A 14 8.74 -24.00 -35.08
C LYS A 14 9.20 -23.32 -33.77
N PRO A 15 10.42 -22.75 -33.69
CA PRO A 15 10.76 -21.95 -32.53
C PRO A 15 9.67 -20.88 -32.43
N GLU A 16 8.92 -20.90 -31.32
CA GLU A 16 8.09 -19.76 -30.97
C GLU A 16 9.02 -18.55 -31.11
N THR A 17 8.66 -17.60 -31.99
CA THR A 17 9.44 -16.40 -32.25
C THR A 17 9.64 -15.70 -30.90
N GLY A 18 10.78 -16.01 -30.29
CA GLY A 18 10.93 -16.01 -28.85
C GLY A 18 11.59 -14.72 -28.43
N TRP A 19 11.09 -14.16 -27.34
CA TRP A 19 11.78 -13.10 -26.63
C TRP A 19 13.19 -13.55 -26.29
N ASP A 20 14.20 -12.96 -26.94
CA ASP A 20 15.60 -13.30 -26.69
C ASP A 20 16.11 -12.59 -25.42
N GLU A 21 15.94 -11.27 -25.34
CA GLU A 21 16.26 -10.44 -24.18
C GLU A 21 15.66 -9.03 -24.39
N ALA A 22 15.18 -8.39 -23.32
CA ALA A 22 14.75 -7.00 -23.34
C ALA A 22 15.41 -6.20 -22.23
N THR A 23 15.81 -4.96 -22.55
CA THR A 23 16.39 -4.02 -21.61
C THR A 23 15.41 -2.88 -21.33
N PHE A 24 15.08 -2.68 -20.05
CA PHE A 24 14.38 -1.51 -19.55
C PHE A 24 15.39 -0.52 -18.93
N ARG A 25 15.25 0.76 -19.27
CA ARG A 25 15.97 1.86 -18.61
C ARG A 25 14.96 2.83 -18.01
N CYS A 26 15.02 3.02 -16.70
CA CYS A 26 14.16 3.96 -16.01
C CYS A 26 14.59 5.40 -16.31
N GLY A 27 13.65 6.23 -16.79
CA GLY A 27 13.89 7.65 -17.05
C GLY A 27 14.05 8.50 -15.78
N LEU A 28 13.55 8.05 -14.62
CA LEU A 28 13.60 8.80 -13.37
C LEU A 28 14.93 8.61 -12.62
N CYS A 29 15.34 7.36 -12.38
CA CYS A 29 16.56 7.07 -11.62
C CYS A 29 17.72 6.53 -12.47
N GLY A 30 17.53 6.32 -13.77
CA GLY A 30 18.56 5.79 -14.65
C GLY A 30 18.86 4.29 -14.47
N ALA A 31 18.14 3.60 -13.58
CA ALA A 31 18.31 2.16 -13.37
C ALA A 31 18.09 1.37 -14.66
N VAL A 32 18.93 0.36 -14.87
CA VAL A 32 18.84 -0.55 -16.02
C VAL A 32 18.45 -1.94 -15.51
N ARG A 33 17.53 -2.59 -16.22
CA ARG A 33 17.03 -3.94 -15.94
C ARG A 33 16.99 -4.73 -17.23
N THR A 34 17.41 -5.98 -17.17
CA THR A 34 17.34 -6.92 -18.29
C THR A 34 16.47 -8.11 -17.90
N ALA A 35 15.75 -8.65 -18.88
CA ALA A 35 14.91 -9.82 -18.71
C ALA A 35 14.90 -10.66 -19.99
N THR A 36 14.91 -11.99 -19.84
CA THR A 36 14.96 -12.95 -20.95
C THR A 36 13.59 -13.53 -21.29
N THR A 37 12.53 -13.04 -20.64
CA THR A 37 11.13 -13.38 -20.98
C THR A 37 10.26 -12.14 -20.88
N GLU A 38 9.18 -12.11 -21.64
CA GLU A 38 8.18 -11.03 -21.59
C GLU A 38 7.61 -10.86 -20.17
N ASP A 39 7.19 -11.95 -19.54
CA ASP A 39 6.63 -11.93 -18.19
C ASP A 39 7.62 -11.40 -17.14
N ALA A 40 8.90 -11.77 -17.25
CA ALA A 40 9.93 -11.26 -16.36
C ALA A 40 10.18 -9.77 -16.60
N TYR A 41 10.15 -9.32 -17.87
CA TYR A 41 10.27 -7.92 -18.22
C TYR A 41 9.13 -7.09 -17.62
N LEU A 42 7.87 -7.49 -17.86
CA LEU A 42 6.70 -6.78 -17.38
C LEU A 42 6.67 -6.70 -15.84
N ARG A 43 6.92 -7.82 -15.15
CA ARG A 43 7.00 -7.82 -13.67
C ARG A 43 8.10 -6.90 -13.15
N THR A 44 9.26 -6.88 -13.80
CA THR A 44 10.38 -6.04 -13.38
C THR A 44 10.09 -4.56 -13.57
N VAL A 45 9.47 -4.19 -14.70
CA VAL A 45 9.09 -2.80 -14.98
C VAL A 45 8.05 -2.31 -13.98
N VAL A 46 6.97 -3.07 -13.78
CA VAL A 46 5.90 -2.70 -12.84
C VAL A 46 6.44 -2.57 -11.42
N ALA A 47 7.18 -3.56 -10.92
CA ALA A 47 7.75 -3.51 -9.58
C ALA A 47 8.70 -2.31 -9.39
N HIS A 48 9.44 -1.93 -10.45
CA HIS A 48 10.32 -0.77 -10.39
C HIS A 48 9.55 0.56 -10.37
N GLN A 49 8.45 0.66 -11.11
CA GLN A 49 7.57 1.84 -11.08
C GLN A 49 6.88 1.97 -9.72
N GLU A 50 6.31 0.89 -9.19
CA GLU A 50 5.68 0.89 -7.86
C GLU A 50 6.69 1.25 -6.75
N ALA A 51 7.95 0.81 -6.88
CA ALA A 51 9.00 1.21 -5.94
C ALA A 51 9.25 2.73 -5.92
N HIS A 52 9.08 3.41 -7.06
CA HIS A 52 9.14 4.88 -7.10
C HIS A 52 7.97 5.52 -6.35
N GLU A 53 6.75 5.02 -6.56
CA GLU A 53 5.55 5.53 -5.88
C GLU A 53 5.66 5.37 -4.36
N VAL A 54 6.15 4.21 -3.89
CA VAL A 54 6.41 4.00 -2.46
C VAL A 54 7.47 4.97 -1.95
N ALA A 55 8.57 5.16 -2.69
CA ALA A 55 9.64 6.07 -2.29
C ALA A 55 9.24 7.55 -2.28
N GLU A 56 8.25 7.95 -3.08
CA GLU A 56 7.73 9.32 -3.12
C GLU A 56 6.86 9.64 -1.89
N ARG A 57 6.16 8.64 -1.36
CA ARG A 57 5.31 8.79 -0.16
C ARG A 57 6.09 8.97 1.13
N LEU A 58 7.40 8.73 1.10
CA LEU A 58 8.28 8.74 2.26
C LEU A 58 9.23 9.94 2.20
N ASN A 59 9.43 10.59 3.34
CA ASN A 59 10.48 11.59 3.47
C ASN A 59 11.88 10.93 3.50
N ALA A 60 12.94 11.74 3.51
CA ALA A 60 14.31 11.24 3.46
C ALA A 60 14.65 10.30 4.63
N ILE A 61 14.26 10.67 5.86
CA ILE A 61 14.54 9.89 7.07
C ILE A 61 13.79 8.55 7.04
N GLU A 62 12.53 8.58 6.63
CA GLU A 62 11.70 7.38 6.49
C GLU A 62 12.26 6.43 5.43
N ARG A 63 12.74 6.94 4.29
CA ARG A 63 13.38 6.12 3.26
C ARG A 63 14.63 5.42 3.76
N ASP A 64 15.49 6.15 4.48
CA ASP A 64 16.73 5.59 5.03
C ASP A 64 16.42 4.51 6.07
N GLY A 65 15.49 4.78 6.99
CA GLY A 65 15.03 3.84 7.99
C GLY A 65 14.42 2.58 7.37
N LEU A 66 13.48 2.75 6.43
CA LEU A 66 12.84 1.63 5.74
C LEU A 66 13.86 0.80 4.95
N ALA A 67 14.77 1.44 4.21
CA ALA A 67 15.81 0.73 3.46
C ALA A 67 16.74 -0.06 4.39
N SER A 68 17.07 0.46 5.57
CA SER A 68 17.86 -0.26 6.57
C SER A 68 17.14 -1.52 7.06
N ILE A 69 15.86 -1.40 7.41
CA ILE A 69 15.03 -2.54 7.87
C ILE A 69 14.87 -3.57 6.76
N LEU A 70 14.55 -3.15 5.54
CA LEU A 70 14.38 -4.05 4.40
C LEU A 70 15.65 -4.85 4.09
N ARG A 71 16.84 -4.26 4.20
CA ARG A 71 18.10 -5.01 4.02
C ARG A 71 18.25 -6.16 5.02
N VAL A 72 17.82 -5.97 6.26
CA VAL A 72 17.87 -7.01 7.29
C VAL A 72 16.82 -8.09 7.02
N VAL A 73 15.58 -7.67 6.77
CA VAL A 73 14.45 -8.59 6.55
C VAL A 73 14.59 -9.41 5.27
N LEU A 74 15.01 -8.79 4.16
CA LEU A 74 15.17 -9.49 2.89
C LEU A 74 16.41 -10.42 2.87
N ALA A 75 17.37 -10.22 3.77
CA ALA A 75 18.49 -11.13 3.94
C ALA A 75 18.12 -12.41 4.71
N ALA A 76 17.00 -12.41 5.44
CA ALA A 76 16.52 -13.53 6.24
C ALA A 76 14.98 -13.64 6.15
N PRO A 77 14.43 -14.32 5.13
CA PRO A 77 12.99 -14.40 4.90
C PRO A 77 12.17 -14.88 6.10
N GLU A 78 12.70 -15.81 6.89
CA GLU A 78 12.06 -16.35 8.09
C GLU A 78 11.89 -15.27 9.17
N LEU A 79 12.89 -14.40 9.32
CA LEU A 79 12.80 -13.22 10.21
C LEU A 79 11.67 -12.30 9.74
N GLY A 80 11.54 -12.09 8.43
CA GLY A 80 10.45 -11.30 7.86
C GLY A 80 9.07 -11.85 8.21
N ALA A 81 8.89 -13.16 8.11
CA ALA A 81 7.63 -13.82 8.46
C ALA A 81 7.28 -13.65 9.95
N GLU A 82 8.23 -13.92 10.85
CA GLU A 82 8.02 -13.76 12.31
C GLU A 82 7.78 -12.30 12.69
N PHE A 83 8.50 -11.36 12.06
CA PHE A 83 8.32 -9.93 12.30
C PHE A 83 6.90 -9.45 11.93
N LEU A 84 6.37 -9.90 10.79
CA LEU A 84 4.99 -9.60 10.39
C LEU A 84 3.97 -10.17 11.39
N LEU A 85 4.14 -11.42 11.83
CA LEU A 85 3.26 -12.02 12.84
C LEU A 85 3.26 -11.23 14.15
N LEU A 86 4.41 -10.74 14.59
CA LEU A 86 4.53 -9.92 15.80
C LEU A 86 3.79 -8.59 15.65
N LEU A 87 3.94 -7.89 14.51
CA LEU A 87 3.23 -6.63 14.26
C LEU A 87 1.71 -6.83 14.20
N ASP A 88 1.24 -7.89 13.55
CA ASP A 88 -0.18 -8.24 13.50
C ASP A 88 -0.75 -8.49 14.90
N GLN A 89 0.01 -9.15 15.77
CA GLN A 89 -0.38 -9.37 17.16
C GLN A 89 -0.45 -8.06 17.95
N GLN A 90 0.53 -7.17 17.79
CA GLN A 90 0.54 -5.86 18.45
C GLN A 90 -0.63 -4.97 18.01
N ALA A 91 -0.94 -4.96 16.71
CA ALA A 91 -2.08 -4.23 16.16
C ALA A 91 -3.42 -4.74 16.75
N ARG A 92 -3.55 -6.04 17.00
CA ARG A 92 -4.72 -6.63 17.65
C ARG A 92 -4.76 -6.40 19.16
N ALA A 93 -3.60 -6.33 19.81
CA ALA A 93 -3.48 -6.17 21.25
C ALA A 93 -3.69 -4.73 21.73
N THR A 94 -3.59 -3.74 20.82
CA THR A 94 -3.86 -2.33 21.15
C THR A 94 -5.37 -2.11 21.16
N PRO A 95 -6.04 -1.97 22.32
CA PRO A 95 -7.46 -1.65 22.34
C PRO A 95 -7.63 -0.27 21.74
N ALA A 96 -8.60 -0.10 20.83
CA ALA A 96 -9.07 1.22 20.46
C ALA A 96 -9.49 1.93 21.76
N GLU A 97 -8.84 3.04 22.10
CA GLU A 97 -9.28 3.89 23.20
C GLU A 97 -10.79 4.17 23.03
N PRO A 98 -11.64 3.82 24.00
CA PRO A 98 -13.00 4.31 23.97
C PRO A 98 -12.94 5.82 24.18
N THR A 99 -13.25 6.58 23.13
CA THR A 99 -13.50 8.03 23.22
C THR A 99 -14.46 8.28 24.40
N PRO A 100 -14.10 9.08 25.42
CA PRO A 100 -15.05 9.46 26.46
C PRO A 100 -16.01 10.51 25.89
N GLN A 101 -16.95 10.07 25.05
CA GLN A 101 -17.99 10.92 24.49
C GLN A 101 -19.33 10.19 24.45
N GLN A 102 -19.74 9.69 25.62
CA GLN A 102 -21.13 9.33 25.87
C GLN A 102 -21.46 9.58 27.35
N ALA A 103 -21.44 10.87 27.72
CA ALA A 103 -22.11 11.35 28.93
C ALA A 103 -23.38 12.11 28.53
N ALA A 104 -24.52 11.47 28.81
CA ALA A 104 -25.90 11.97 28.87
C ALA A 104 -26.58 12.50 27.59
N PRO A 105 -27.86 12.13 27.41
CA PRO A 105 -28.87 13.13 27.70
C PRO A 105 -29.95 12.57 28.63
N ALA A 106 -30.08 13.18 29.80
CA ALA A 106 -31.27 13.05 30.62
C ALA A 106 -31.61 14.44 31.17
N VAL A 107 -32.37 15.21 30.39
CA VAL A 107 -33.17 16.32 30.92
C VAL A 107 -34.57 16.20 30.34
N ASP A 108 -35.37 15.39 31.01
CA ASP A 108 -36.82 15.53 30.99
C ASP A 108 -37.20 16.42 32.19
N ARG A 109 -37.62 17.65 31.92
CA ARG A 109 -38.44 18.43 32.86
C ARG A 109 -39.29 19.47 32.11
N VAL A 110 -40.50 19.00 31.81
CA VAL A 110 -41.79 19.69 31.62
C VAL A 110 -41.92 21.11 32.24
N ASP A 111 -42.43 22.06 31.41
CA ASP A 111 -43.35 23.23 31.58
C ASP A 111 -43.53 23.88 33.00
N THR A 112 -43.72 25.19 33.26
CA THR A 112 -44.36 26.39 32.61
C THR A 112 -44.02 27.66 33.49
N PRO A 113 -44.64 28.88 33.40
CA PRO A 113 -44.89 29.84 32.32
C PRO A 113 -44.28 31.26 32.54
N ARG A 114 -44.42 32.08 31.49
CA ARG A 114 -44.17 33.52 31.33
C ARG A 114 -44.82 34.42 32.41
N ALA A 115 -44.05 35.37 32.94
CA ALA A 115 -44.57 36.58 33.59
C ALA A 115 -43.86 37.82 33.04
N ASP A 116 -44.69 38.74 32.58
CA ASP A 116 -44.44 40.05 32.01
C ASP A 116 -44.18 41.06 33.14
N LEU A 117 -43.11 41.84 33.08
CA LEU A 117 -43.06 43.15 33.75
C LEU A 117 -42.23 44.12 32.92
N SER A 118 -42.95 44.81 32.04
CA SER A 118 -42.62 46.15 31.57
C SER A 118 -42.35 47.09 32.77
N SER A 119 -41.23 47.83 32.74
CA SER A 119 -41.21 49.17 33.34
C SER A 119 -40.21 50.09 32.63
N VAL A 120 -40.83 51.00 31.88
CA VAL A 120 -40.30 52.16 31.18
C VAL A 120 -39.92 53.25 32.19
N ASN A 121 -38.75 53.88 32.05
CA ASN A 121 -38.61 55.34 31.87
C ASN A 121 -37.18 55.86 32.09
N GLY A 122 -36.78 56.80 31.22
CA GLY A 122 -35.98 57.95 31.65
C GLY A 122 -34.56 58.04 31.13
N ALA A 123 -34.40 58.36 29.85
CA ALA A 123 -33.24 59.13 29.40
C ALA A 123 -33.28 60.55 30.03
N PRO A 124 -32.15 61.26 30.03
CA PRO A 124 -32.14 62.44 29.18
C PRO A 124 -30.92 62.50 28.27
N ARG A 125 -31.18 62.88 27.01
CA ARG A 125 -30.19 63.46 26.12
C ARG A 125 -30.18 64.98 26.34
N SER A 126 -29.06 65.63 26.05
CA SER A 126 -29.10 66.95 25.41
C SER A 126 -29.08 66.75 23.91
#